data_AF-G2T496-F1
#
_entry.id   AF-G2T496-F1
#
_cell.length_a   1.000
_cell.length_b   1.000
_cell.length_c   1.000
_cell.angle_alpha   90.00
_cell.angle_beta   90.00
_cell.angle_gamma   90.00
#
_symmetry.space_group_name_H-M   'P 1'
#
loop_
_entity.id
_entity.type
_entity.pdbx_description
1 polymer ?
#
loop_
_entity_poly.entity_id
_entity_poly.type
_entity_poly.pdbx_seq_one_letter_code
_entity_poly.pdbx_strand_id
1 'polypeptide(L)'
;MDISKKDWKLFRERLSGWQENYMEGLVKEYANFLNDDKKPASEKFWELEKRIKEDKRHPGVVMELKKSEVIWDIVRLIRLKVTTYDDLSDFSDELQNEVKRILEMSR
;
A
#
# COMPACT_ATOMS: atom_id res chain seq x y z
N MET A 1 13.55 -8.93 -14.96
CA MET A 1 13.66 -10.13 -14.10
C MET A 1 12.27 -10.71 -13.98
N ASP A 2 12.12 -12.01 -14.21
CA ASP A 2 10.82 -12.68 -14.10
C ASP A 2 10.64 -13.23 -12.69
N ILE A 3 9.53 -12.87 -12.05
CA ILE A 3 9.17 -13.40 -10.74
C ILE A 3 8.81 -14.89 -10.82
N SER A 4 9.26 -15.64 -9.81
CA SER A 4 8.92 -17.05 -9.66
C SER A 4 7.40 -17.25 -9.51
N LYS A 5 6.88 -18.43 -9.87
CA LYS A 5 5.45 -18.74 -9.67
C LYS A 5 5.06 -18.72 -8.18
N LYS A 6 5.99 -19.12 -7.31
CA LYS A 6 5.80 -19.16 -5.85
C LYS A 6 5.65 -17.74 -5.31
N ASP A 7 6.59 -16.86 -5.62
CA ASP A 7 6.57 -15.47 -5.15
C ASP A 7 5.38 -14.70 -5.72
N TRP A 8 4.98 -14.97 -6.97
CA TRP A 8 3.77 -14.38 -7.54
C TRP A 8 2.48 -14.79 -6.81
N LYS A 9 2.39 -16.05 -6.38
CA LYS A 9 1.27 -16.53 -5.57
C LYS A 9 1.29 -15.85 -4.20
N LEU A 10 2.44 -15.85 -3.54
CA LEU A 10 2.62 -15.26 -2.22
C LEU A 10 2.34 -13.75 -2.21
N PHE A 11 2.79 -13.01 -3.22
CA PHE A 11 2.52 -11.58 -3.36
C PHE A 11 1.02 -11.29 -3.37
N ARG A 12 0.23 -12.05 -4.13
CA ARG A 12 -1.23 -11.88 -4.16
C ARG A 12 -1.90 -12.21 -2.83
N GLU A 13 -1.38 -13.20 -2.10
CA GLU A 13 -1.87 -13.57 -0.77
C GLU A 13 -1.51 -12.51 0.29
N ARG A 14 -0.32 -11.91 0.20
CA ARG A 14 0.14 -10.86 1.12
C ARG A 14 -0.51 -9.51 0.84
N LEU A 15 -0.76 -9.19 -0.43
CA LEU A 15 -1.29 -7.89 -0.85
C LEU A 15 -2.61 -7.55 -0.17
N SER A 16 -3.55 -8.51 -0.09
CA SER A 16 -4.85 -8.26 0.55
C SER A 16 -4.68 -7.86 2.01
N GLY A 17 -3.81 -8.54 2.75
CA GLY A 17 -3.52 -8.21 4.15
C GLY A 17 -2.85 -6.83 4.31
N TRP A 18 -1.91 -6.49 3.41
CA TRP A 18 -1.28 -5.17 3.43
C TRP A 18 -2.27 -4.04 3.13
N GLN A 19 -3.13 -4.22 2.13
CA GLN A 19 -4.16 -3.26 1.78
C GLN A 19 -5.19 -3.10 2.90
N GLU A 20 -5.61 -4.20 3.55
CA GLU A 20 -6.52 -4.16 4.69
C GLU A 20 -5.93 -3.35 5.86
N ASN A 21 -4.67 -3.64 6.24
CA ASN A 21 -3.98 -2.91 7.31
C ASN A 21 -3.82 -1.43 6.99
N TYR A 22 -3.56 -1.08 5.73
CA TYR A 22 -3.48 0.31 5.27
C TYR A 22 -4.85 1.01 5.34
N MET A 23 -5.91 0.35 4.85
CA MET A 23 -7.28 0.88 4.88
C MET A 23 -7.79 1.08 6.31
N GLU A 24 -7.43 0.19 7.24
CA GLU A 24 -7.71 0.36 8.68
C GLU A 24 -7.06 1.64 9.24
N GLY A 25 -5.86 1.99 8.76
CA GLY A 25 -5.22 3.28 9.06
C GLY A 25 -6.03 4.48 8.54
N LEU A 26 -6.46 4.44 7.28
CA LEU A 26 -7.30 5.48 6.68
C LEU A 26 -8.63 5.66 7.45
N VAL A 27 -9.30 4.56 7.81
CA VAL A 27 -10.55 4.60 8.57
C VAL A 27 -10.35 5.28 9.92
N LYS A 28 -9.24 5.00 10.63
CA LYS A 28 -8.88 5.69 11.88
C LYS A 28 -8.64 7.18 11.67
N GLU A 29 -7.94 7.56 10.60
CA GLU A 29 -7.70 8.96 10.26
C GLU A 29 -9.00 9.70 9.95
N TYR A 30 -9.91 9.09 9.18
CA TYR A 30 -11.22 9.65 8.89
C TYR A 30 -12.07 9.82 10.16
N ALA A 31 -12.08 8.81 11.04
CA ALA A 31 -12.80 8.89 12.31
C ALA A 31 -12.28 10.03 13.19
N ASN A 32 -10.95 10.17 13.31
CA ASN A 32 -10.32 11.26 14.05
C ASN A 32 -10.67 12.63 13.46
N PHE A 33 -10.64 12.75 12.13
CA PHE A 33 -11.02 13.97 11.42
C PHE A 33 -12.49 14.35 11.65
N LEU A 34 -13.40 13.37 11.62
CA LEU A 34 -14.83 13.59 11.87
C LEU A 34 -15.13 14.01 13.31
N ASN A 35 -14.34 13.52 14.27
CA ASN A 35 -14.44 13.84 15.69
C ASN A 35 -13.90 15.24 16.05
N ASP A 36 -13.39 16.03 15.10
CA ASP A 36 -12.94 17.41 15.38
C ASP A 36 -14.14 18.35 15.59
N ASP A 37 -14.41 18.70 16.85
CA ASP A 37 -15.51 19.58 17.25
C ASP A 37 -15.32 21.05 16.82
N LYS A 38 -14.14 21.44 16.33
CA LYS A 38 -13.88 22.82 15.88
C LYS A 38 -14.38 23.08 14.46
N LYS A 39 -14.58 22.03 13.66
CA LYS A 39 -15.01 22.14 12.26
C LYS A 39 -16.54 22.06 12.14
N PRO A 40 -17.17 22.90 11.31
CA PRO A 40 -18.58 22.74 10.95
C PRO A 40 -18.86 21.39 10.27
N ALA A 41 -20.08 20.87 10.43
CA ALA A 41 -20.49 19.60 9.83
C ALA A 41 -20.36 19.58 8.29
N SER A 42 -20.66 20.70 7.62
CA SER A 42 -20.53 20.83 6.16
C SER A 42 -19.09 20.71 5.68
N GLU A 43 -18.14 21.31 6.40
CA GLU A 43 -16.70 21.20 6.10
C GLU A 43 -16.23 19.76 6.26
N LYS A 44 -16.59 19.11 7.38
CA LYS A 44 -16.26 17.71 7.64
C LYS A 44 -16.79 16.78 6.54
N PHE A 45 -18.03 16.98 6.10
CA PHE A 45 -18.63 16.16 5.05
C PHE A 45 -17.89 16.31 3.70
N TRP A 46 -17.71 17.53 3.21
CA TRP A 46 -17.12 17.76 1.89
C TRP A 46 -15.63 17.48 1.84
N GLU A 47 -14.88 17.77 2.91
CA GLU A 47 -13.46 17.47 2.96
C GLU A 47 -13.23 15.95 3.03
N LEU A 48 -14.04 15.21 3.80
CA LEU A 48 -13.97 13.75 3.84
C LEU A 48 -14.30 13.12 2.48
N GLU A 49 -15.35 13.61 1.81
CA GLU A 49 -15.73 13.13 0.48
C GLU A 49 -14.58 13.29 -0.53
N LYS A 50 -13.91 14.44 -0.49
CA LYS A 50 -12.73 14.71 -1.31
C LYS A 50 -11.59 13.74 -0.99
N ARG A 51 -11.24 13.55 0.29
CA ARG A 51 -10.17 12.62 0.72
C ARG A 51 -10.45 11.20 0.26
N ILE A 52 -11.65 10.67 0.51
CA ILE A 52 -12.04 9.31 0.07
C ILE A 52 -11.91 9.16 -1.45
N LYS A 53 -12.26 10.19 -2.23
CA LYS A 53 -12.09 10.17 -3.70
C LYS A 53 -10.64 10.10 -4.15
N GLU A 54 -9.73 10.70 -3.39
CA GLU A 54 -8.29 10.66 -3.64
C GLU A 54 -7.72 9.30 -3.20
N ASP A 55 -8.02 8.88 -1.97
CA ASP A 55 -7.49 7.66 -1.35
C ASP A 55 -7.95 6.38 -2.04
N LYS A 56 -9.18 6.34 -2.58
CA LYS A 56 -9.69 5.15 -3.30
C LYS A 56 -8.88 4.78 -4.55
N ARG A 57 -8.00 5.67 -5.04
CA ARG A 57 -7.09 5.42 -6.19
C ARG A 57 -5.68 5.06 -5.75
N HIS A 58 -5.41 5.08 -4.44
CA HIS A 58 -4.11 4.76 -3.88
C HIS A 58 -3.82 3.25 -3.98
N PRO A 59 -2.57 2.83 -4.27
CA PRO A 59 -2.20 1.41 -4.34
C PRO A 59 -2.46 0.60 -3.06
N GLY A 60 -2.43 1.28 -1.91
CA GLY A 60 -2.81 0.69 -0.63
C GLY A 60 -4.31 0.39 -0.49
N VAL A 61 -5.14 0.82 -1.45
CA VAL A 61 -6.59 0.53 -1.50
C VAL A 61 -6.92 -0.33 -2.71
N VAL A 62 -6.41 0.03 -3.89
CA VAL A 62 -6.68 -0.70 -5.13
C VAL A 62 -5.48 -0.63 -6.06
N MET A 63 -5.19 -1.74 -6.74
CA MET A 63 -4.20 -1.77 -7.80
C MET A 63 -4.50 -2.85 -8.82
N GLU A 64 -4.18 -2.58 -10.09
CA GLU A 64 -4.08 -3.62 -11.11
C GLU A 64 -2.74 -4.32 -10.98
N LEU A 65 -2.74 -5.65 -11.14
CA LEU A 65 -1.54 -6.45 -11.00
C LEU A 65 -1.10 -7.03 -12.34
N LYS A 66 0.17 -6.81 -12.68
CA LYS A 66 0.83 -7.52 -13.78
C LYS A 66 2.03 -8.28 -13.25
N LYS A 67 2.16 -9.55 -13.64
CA LYS A 67 3.24 -10.41 -13.17
C LYS A 67 4.64 -9.83 -13.44
N SER A 68 4.81 -9.10 -14.55
CA SER A 68 6.07 -8.44 -14.93
C SER A 68 6.40 -7.20 -14.09
N GLU A 69 5.44 -6.63 -13.36
CA GLU A 69 5.59 -5.37 -12.63
C GLU A 69 5.75 -5.58 -11.11
N VAL A 70 5.65 -6.82 -10.62
CA VAL A 70 5.55 -7.14 -9.18
C VAL A 70 6.68 -6.54 -8.33
N ILE A 71 7.92 -6.56 -8.82
CA ILE A 71 9.05 -6.01 -8.08
C ILE A 71 8.87 -4.49 -7.89
N TRP A 72 8.45 -3.80 -8.96
CA TRP A 72 8.16 -2.37 -8.92
C TRP A 72 6.94 -2.07 -8.05
N ASP A 73 5.91 -2.91 -8.10
CA ASP A 73 4.73 -2.82 -7.25
C ASP A 73 5.10 -2.93 -5.76
N ILE A 74 5.90 -3.92 -5.39
CA ILE A 74 6.39 -4.10 -4.01
C ILE A 74 7.20 -2.87 -3.56
N VAL A 75 8.15 -2.41 -4.39
CA VAL A 75 8.94 -1.20 -4.11
C VAL A 75 8.01 0.01 -3.90
N ARG A 76 7.01 0.17 -4.76
CA ARG A 76 6.03 1.26 -4.67
C ARG A 76 5.23 1.17 -3.38
N LEU A 77 4.74 0.00 -3.00
CA LEU A 77 3.99 -0.23 -1.77
C LEU A 77 4.84 0.09 -0.53
N ILE A 78 6.11 -0.30 -0.52
CA ILE A 78 7.05 0.04 0.57
C ILE A 78 7.26 1.55 0.67
N ARG A 79 7.51 2.23 -0.46
CA ARG A 79 7.70 3.69 -0.47
C ARG A 79 6.47 4.46 0.00
N LEU A 80 5.28 3.95 -0.33
CA LEU A 80 4.00 4.49 0.11
C LEU A 80 3.61 4.03 1.53
N LYS A 81 4.50 3.31 2.22
CA LYS A 81 4.31 2.81 3.59
C LYS A 81 3.07 1.91 3.75
N VAL A 82 2.66 1.24 2.68
CA VAL A 82 1.58 0.24 2.71
C VAL A 82 2.08 -1.07 3.32
N THR A 83 3.36 -1.36 3.13
CA THR A 83 4.06 -2.52 3.69
C THR A 83 5.51 -2.14 4.01
N THR A 84 6.25 -3.02 4.67
CA THR A 84 7.67 -2.83 4.98
C THR A 84 8.55 -3.83 4.24
N TYR A 85 9.86 -3.61 4.25
CA TYR A 85 10.79 -4.58 3.71
C TYR A 85 10.79 -5.90 4.51
N ASP A 86 10.61 -5.83 5.82
CA ASP A 86 10.64 -7.01 6.70
C ASP A 86 9.46 -7.95 6.44
N ASP A 87 8.33 -7.41 5.95
CA ASP A 87 7.17 -8.18 5.49
C ASP A 87 7.46 -9.05 4.26
N LEU A 88 8.64 -8.92 3.65
CA LEU A 88 9.09 -9.73 2.52
C LEU A 88 9.88 -10.98 2.92
N SER A 89 10.05 -11.26 4.22
CA SER A 89 10.89 -12.36 4.73
C SER A 89 10.55 -13.76 4.20
N ASP A 90 9.29 -14.02 3.83
CA ASP A 90 8.85 -15.31 3.27
C ASP A 90 9.05 -15.45 1.75
N PHE A 91 9.46 -14.38 1.07
CA PHE A 91 9.74 -14.38 -0.37
C PHE A 91 11.12 -14.96 -0.65
N SER A 92 11.39 -15.30 -1.91
CA SER A 92 12.72 -15.72 -2.33
C SER A 92 13.79 -14.64 -2.09
N ASP A 93 15.02 -15.08 -1.78
CA ASP A 93 16.17 -14.20 -1.64
C ASP A 93 16.40 -13.35 -2.89
N GLU A 94 16.14 -13.90 -4.09
CA GLU A 94 16.27 -13.18 -5.35
C GLU A 94 15.35 -11.95 -5.39
N LEU A 95 14.07 -12.12 -5.02
CA LEU A 95 13.12 -11.02 -4.96
C LEU A 95 13.51 -10.01 -3.87
N GLN A 96 13.84 -10.49 -2.67
CA GLN A 96 14.22 -9.64 -1.54
C GLN A 96 15.45 -8.78 -1.87
N ASN A 97 16.46 -9.37 -2.51
CA ASN A 97 17.68 -8.68 -2.92
C ASN A 97 17.40 -7.63 -4.01
N GLU A 98 16.57 -7.95 -5.00
CA GLU A 98 16.26 -7.00 -6.08
C GLU A 98 15.42 -5.82 -5.57
N VAL A 99 14.43 -6.07 -4.71
CA VAL A 99 13.66 -5.00 -4.04
C VAL A 99 14.59 -4.10 -3.23
N LYS A 100 15.49 -4.69 -2.44
CA LYS A 100 16.45 -3.94 -1.62
C LYS A 100 17.37 -3.07 -2.48
N ARG A 101 17.91 -3.63 -3.56
CA ARG A 101 18.76 -2.91 -4.53
C ARG A 101 18.05 -1.68 -5.07
N ILE A 102 16.79 -1.81 -5.51
CA ILE A 102 16.02 -0.70 -6.07
C ILE A 102 15.70 0.37 -5.01
N LEU A 103 15.39 -0.05 -3.78
CA LEU A 103 15.15 0.88 -2.66
C LEU A 103 16.41 1.69 -2.32
N GLU A 104 17.59 1.09 -2.37
CA GLU A 104 18.87 1.75 -2.09
C GLU A 104 19.34 2.66 -3.23
N MET A 105 19.06 2.31 -4.49
CA MET A 105 19.47 3.09 -5.68
C MET A 105 18.72 4.41 -5.85
N SER A 106 17.54 4.56 -5.26
CA SER A 106 16.68 5.76 -5.45
C SER A 106 16.59 6.61 -4.19
N ARG A 107 17.63 6.59 -3.34
CA ARG A 107 17.74 7.44 -2.16
C ARG A 107 18.16 8.87 -2.51
#